data_AF-A0A3D5IGH5-F1
#
_entry.id   AF-A0A3D5IGH5-F1
#
_cell.length_a   1.000
_cell.length_b   1.000
_cell.length_c   1.000
_cell.angle_alpha   90.00
_cell.angle_beta   90.00
_cell.angle_gamma   90.00
#
_symmetry.space_group_name_H-M   'P 1'
#
loop_
_entity.id
_entity.type
_entity.pdbx_description
1 polymer ?
#
loop_
_entity_poly.entity_id
_entity_poly.type
_entity_poly.pdbx_seq_one_letter_code
_entity_poly.pdbx_strand_id
1 'polypeptide(L)'
;MFNNIGHKIQVLAKVLCWIGIICWVITGLALMAGGSSVTYRLNGEFVRANSGAGVVAGILTIVVGVLVSWIGSFLLYGFGQLVEDTHAIRANTESKKDA
;
A
#
# COMPACT_ATOMS: atom_id res chain seq x y z
N MET A 1 -19.15 15.92 15.20
CA MET A 1 -18.66 14.59 14.75
C MET A 1 -17.73 14.67 13.54
N PHE A 2 -17.88 15.68 12.67
CA PHE A 2 -17.05 15.94 11.49
C PHE A 2 -16.11 17.15 11.64
N ASN A 3 -15.61 17.42 12.85
CA ASN A 3 -14.60 18.47 13.03
C ASN A 3 -13.23 17.91 12.60
N ASN A 4 -12.50 18.66 11.78
CA ASN A 4 -11.16 18.33 11.28
C ASN A 4 -11.12 17.03 10.45
N ILE A 5 -12.01 16.91 9.45
CA ILE A 5 -12.05 15.78 8.50
C ILE A 5 -10.69 15.60 7.81
N GLY A 6 -10.05 16.69 7.37
CA GLY A 6 -8.75 16.66 6.71
C GLY A 6 -7.66 16.00 7.56
N HIS A 7 -7.54 16.41 8.82
CA HIS A 7 -6.61 15.80 9.77
C HIS A 7 -6.86 14.29 9.98
N LYS A 8 -8.12 13.86 10.07
CA LYS A 8 -8.46 12.44 10.21
C LYS A 8 -8.07 11.62 8.97
N ILE A 9 -8.26 12.18 7.77
CA ILE A 9 -7.86 11.55 6.50
C ILE A 9 -6.34 11.41 6.43
N GLN A 10 -5.59 12.42 6.86
CA GLN A 10 -4.13 12.37 6.93
C GLN A 10 -3.62 11.27 7.87
N VAL A 11 -4.25 11.11 9.05
CA VAL A 11 -3.90 10.04 10.00
C VAL A 11 -4.24 8.67 9.42
N LEU A 12 -5.41 8.55 8.78
CA LEU A 12 -5.82 7.32 8.12
C LEU A 12 -4.84 6.91 7.01
N ALA A 13 -4.35 7.87 6.21
CA ALA A 13 -3.34 7.63 5.17
C ALA A 13 -2.09 6.95 5.73
N LYS A 14 -1.58 7.46 6.86
CA LYS A 14 -0.41 6.87 7.55
C LYS A 14 -0.70 5.46 8.03
N VAL A 15 -1.85 5.23 8.67
CA VAL A 15 -2.25 3.92 9.19
C VAL A 15 -2.41 2.90 8.07
N LEU A 16 -3.11 3.26 7.00
CA LEU A 16 -3.31 2.40 5.83
C LEU A 16 -1.98 2.09 5.13
N CYS A 17 -1.05 3.03 5.09
CA CYS A 17 0.30 2.80 4.56
C CYS A 17 1.02 1.69 5.32
N TRP A 18 1.07 1.79 6.65
CA TRP A 18 1.72 0.80 7.50
C TRP A 18 1.08 -0.58 7.38
N ILE A 19 -0.26 -0.63 7.38
CA ILE A 19 -0.99 -1.89 7.16
C ILE A 19 -0.67 -2.47 5.78
N GLY A 20 -0.67 -1.65 4.73
CA GLY A 20 -0.35 -2.06 3.38
C GLY A 20 1.04 -2.65 3.26
N ILE A 21 2.05 -1.98 3.82
CA ILE A 21 3.44 -2.49 3.85
C ILE A 21 3.51 -3.86 4.51
N ILE A 22 2.86 -4.03 5.68
CA ILE A 22 2.84 -5.32 6.39
C ILE A 22 2.18 -6.41 5.52
N CYS A 23 1.03 -6.11 4.91
CA CYS A 23 0.35 -7.06 4.02
C CYS A 23 1.22 -7.48 2.83
N TRP A 24 1.92 -6.54 2.19
CA TRP A 24 2.81 -6.83 1.06
C TRP A 24 4.03 -7.66 1.48
N VAL A 25 4.61 -7.39 2.65
CA VAL A 25 5.71 -8.20 3.21
C VAL A 25 5.25 -9.63 3.45
N ILE A 26 4.10 -9.83 4.09
CA ILE A 26 3.56 -11.17 4.37
C ILE A 26 3.28 -11.91 3.05
N THR A 27 2.69 -11.25 2.07
CA THR A 27 2.37 -11.84 0.76
C THR A 27 3.64 -12.24 0.02
N GLY A 28 4.67 -11.37 0.04
CA GLY A 28 5.97 -11.67 -0.52
C GLY A 28 6.63 -12.89 0.13
N LEU A 29 6.63 -12.94 1.46
CA LEU A 29 7.17 -14.10 2.20
C LEU A 29 6.41 -15.39 1.90
N ALA A 30 5.07 -15.32 1.79
CA ALA A 30 4.25 -16.47 1.43
C ALA A 30 4.57 -16.97 0.01
N LEU A 31 4.80 -16.07 -0.94
CA LEU A 31 5.25 -16.41 -2.30
C LEU A 31 6.62 -17.08 -2.31
N MET A 32 7.56 -16.62 -1.47
CA MET A 32 8.88 -17.24 -1.33
C MET A 32 8.80 -18.63 -0.70
N ALA A 33 7.97 -18.80 0.33
CA ALA A 33 7.75 -20.08 0.99
C ALA A 33 7.00 -21.09 0.10
N GLY A 34 6.12 -20.60 -0.77
CA GLY A 34 5.31 -21.41 -1.69
C GLY A 34 6.07 -22.01 -2.86
N GLY A 35 7.35 -21.65 -3.07
CA GLY A 35 8.33 -22.29 -3.97
C GLY A 35 7.78 -22.79 -5.31
N SER A 36 7.98 -22.02 -6.39
CA SER A 36 7.61 -22.46 -7.75
C SER A 36 8.40 -23.69 -8.17
N SER A 37 7.78 -24.86 -8.19
CA SER A 37 8.44 -26.09 -8.63
C SER A 37 8.14 -26.39 -10.10
N VAL A 38 9.19 -26.69 -10.87
CA VAL A 38 9.06 -27.19 -12.24
C VAL A 38 9.27 -28.70 -12.23
N THR A 39 8.33 -29.42 -12.83
CA THR A 39 8.47 -30.86 -13.05
C THR A 39 8.97 -31.11 -14.46
N TYR A 40 10.09 -31.80 -14.60
CA TYR A 40 10.65 -32.21 -15.88
C TYR A 40 10.68 -33.74 -15.98
N ARG A 41 10.57 -34.26 -17.20
CA ARG A 41 10.80 -35.68 -17.47
C ARG A 41 12.24 -35.91 -17.91
N LEU A 42 12.95 -36.75 -17.18
CA LEU A 42 14.30 -37.21 -17.52
C LEU A 42 14.30 -38.73 -17.51
N ASN A 43 14.76 -39.36 -18.59
CA ASN A 43 14.90 -40.82 -18.69
C ASN A 43 13.64 -41.62 -18.28
N GLY A 44 12.44 -41.08 -18.55
CA GLY A 44 11.16 -41.73 -18.23
C GLY A 44 10.59 -41.41 -16.84
N GLU A 45 11.37 -40.79 -15.96
CA GLU A 45 10.96 -40.45 -14.59
C GLU A 45 10.58 -38.96 -14.46
N PHE A 46 9.59 -38.65 -13.61
CA PHE A 46 9.21 -37.28 -13.28
C PHE A 46 10.05 -36.77 -12.12
N VAL A 47 10.84 -35.73 -12.37
CA VAL A 47 11.67 -35.09 -11.36
C VAL A 47 11.17 -33.67 -11.12
N ARG A 48 10.97 -33.31 -9.84
CA ARG A 48 10.52 -31.99 -9.41
C ARG A 48 11.72 -31.18 -8.92
N ALA A 49 12.03 -30.07 -9.56
CA ALA A 49 13.00 -29.10 -9.05
C ALA A 49 12.32 -27.84 -8.55
N ASN A 50 12.92 -27.22 -7.54
CA ASN A 50 12.58 -25.86 -7.17
C ASN A 50 13.17 -24.89 -8.21
N SER A 51 12.32 -24.06 -8.81
CA SER A 51 12.79 -22.93 -9.59
C SER A 51 12.89 -21.73 -8.66
N GLY A 52 14.03 -21.02 -8.66
CA GLY A 52 14.20 -19.80 -7.85
C GLY A 52 13.20 -18.68 -8.18
N ALA A 53 12.30 -18.90 -9.15
CA ALA A 53 11.25 -17.98 -9.58
C ALA A 53 10.34 -17.53 -8.42
N GLY A 54 10.01 -18.41 -7.47
CA GLY A 54 9.18 -18.03 -6.31
C GLY A 54 9.86 -16.99 -5.40
N VAL A 55 11.18 -17.09 -5.25
CA VAL A 55 12.00 -16.15 -4.48
C VAL A 55 12.02 -14.79 -5.17
N VAL A 56 12.27 -14.78 -6.48
CA VAL A 56 12.31 -13.54 -7.29
C VAL A 56 10.94 -12.86 -7.31
N ALA A 57 9.87 -13.63 -7.52
CA ALA A 57 8.51 -13.12 -7.49
C ALA A 57 8.16 -12.49 -6.13
N GLY A 58 8.50 -13.18 -5.04
CA GLY A 58 8.29 -12.65 -3.68
C GLY A 58 9.01 -11.33 -3.42
N ILE A 59 10.28 -11.22 -3.81
CA ILE A 59 11.06 -9.97 -3.68
C ILE A 59 10.41 -8.84 -4.48
N LEU A 60 10.05 -9.10 -5.75
CA LEU A 60 9.41 -8.10 -6.61
C LEU A 60 8.07 -7.65 -6.03
N THR A 61 7.26 -8.58 -5.51
CA THR A 61 5.98 -8.26 -4.86
C THR A 61 6.17 -7.35 -3.65
N ILE A 62 7.20 -7.58 -2.82
CA ILE A 62 7.49 -6.70 -1.67
C ILE A 62 7.88 -5.31 -2.16
N VAL A 63 8.83 -5.22 -3.09
CA VAL A 63 9.33 -3.93 -3.58
C VAL A 63 8.21 -3.11 -4.21
N VAL A 64 7.46 -3.72 -5.14
CA VAL A 64 6.34 -3.05 -5.81
C VAL A 64 5.24 -2.71 -4.82
N GLY A 65 4.92 -3.62 -3.92
CA GLY A 65 3.89 -3.43 -2.90
C GLY A 65 4.18 -2.25 -1.97
N VAL A 66 5.42 -2.15 -1.47
CA VAL A 66 5.88 -1.03 -0.64
C VAL A 66 5.80 0.29 -1.41
N LEU A 67 6.22 0.32 -2.67
CA LEU A 67 6.12 1.52 -3.51
C LEU A 67 4.66 1.95 -3.72
N VAL A 68 3.76 1.01 -4.01
CA VAL A 68 2.33 1.29 -4.19
C VAL A 68 1.71 1.82 -2.88
N SER A 69 2.01 1.20 -1.74
CA SER A 69 1.54 1.67 -0.43
C SER A 69 2.05 3.06 -0.09
N TRP A 70 3.30 3.37 -0.42
CA TRP A 70 3.88 4.69 -0.22
C TRP A 70 3.21 5.76 -1.09
N ILE A 71 3.05 5.50 -2.41
CA ILE A 71 2.38 6.43 -3.33
C ILE A 71 0.92 6.64 -2.93
N GLY A 72 0.20 5.57 -2.58
CA GLY A 72 -1.19 5.67 -2.13
C GLY A 72 -1.34 6.50 -0.86
N SER A 73 -0.43 6.32 0.11
CA SER A 73 -0.39 7.13 1.33
C SER A 73 -0.14 8.60 1.04
N PHE A 74 0.78 8.90 0.12
CA PHE A 74 1.09 10.27 -0.28
C PHE A 74 -0.14 10.98 -0.89
N LEU A 75 -0.85 10.30 -1.79
CA LEU A 75 -2.07 10.84 -2.41
C LEU A 75 -3.19 11.07 -1.39
N LEU A 76 -3.44 10.10 -0.50
CA LEU A 76 -4.45 10.23 0.56
C LEU A 76 -4.10 11.33 1.56
N TYR A 77 -2.82 11.46 1.91
CA TYR A 77 -2.33 12.51 2.78
C TYR A 77 -2.51 13.90 2.15
N GLY A 78 -2.12 14.07 0.88
CA GLY A 78 -2.32 15.31 0.13
C GLY A 78 -3.80 15.66 -0.05
N PHE A 79 -4.66 14.68 -0.30
CA PHE A 79 -6.11 14.88 -0.30
C PHE A 79 -6.62 15.36 1.06
N GLY A 80 -6.12 14.79 2.15
CA GLY A 80 -6.45 15.24 3.51
C GLY A 80 -6.06 16.71 3.76
N GLN A 81 -4.92 17.17 3.25
CA GLN A 81 -4.50 18.59 3.33
C GLN A 81 -5.43 19.51 2.53
N LEU A 82 -5.75 19.14 1.28
CA LEU A 82 -6.67 19.92 0.42
C LEU A 82 -8.05 20.13 1.05
N VAL A 83 -8.60 19.08 1.70
CA VAL A 83 -9.89 19.18 2.40
C VAL A 83 -9.80 20.10 3.61
N GLU A 84 -8.68 20.06 4.35
CA GLU A 84 -8.44 20.93 5.50
C GLU A 84 -8.35 22.41 5.09
N ASP A 85 -7.59 22.71 4.04
CA ASP A 85 -7.42 24.06 3.51
C ASP A 85 -8.73 24.64 2.98
N THR A 86 -9.52 23.82 2.25
CA THR A 86 -10.84 24.22 1.73
C THR A 86 -11.80 24.57 2.87
N HIS A 87 -11.77 23.80 3.96
CA HIS A 87 -12.60 24.06 5.13
C HIS A 87 -12.19 25.36 5.85
N ALA A 88 -10.88 25.63 5.95
CA ALA A 88 -10.36 26.87 6.54
C ALA A 88 -10.74 28.13 5.72
N ILE A 89 -10.70 28.04 4.39
CA ILE A 89 -11.12 29.14 3.50
C ILE A 89 -12.61 29.47 3.69
N ARG A 90 -13.45 28.44 3.77
CA ARG A 90 -14.89 28.62 3.99
C ARG A 90 -15.18 29.32 5.32
N ALA A 91 -14.55 28.88 6.41
CA ALA A 91 -14.74 29.49 7.73
C ALA A 91 -14.34 30.98 7.76
N ASN A 92 -13.22 31.35 7.12
CA ASN A 92 -12.78 32.75 7.03
C ASN A 92 -13.69 33.62 6.15
N THR A 93 -14.32 33.03 5.13
CA THR A 93 -15.22 33.76 4.23
C THR A 93 -16.57 34.04 4.90
N GLU A 94 -17.08 33.10 5.71
CA GLU A 94 -18.29 33.29 6.51
C GLU A 94 -18.06 34.38 7.58
N SER A 95 -16.94 34.36 8.30
CA SER A 95 -16.59 35.39 9.30
C SER A 95 -16.50 36.82 8.74
N LYS A 96 -16.11 37.00 7.48
CA LYS A 96 -16.04 38.35 6.85
C LYS A 96 -17.38 38.85 6.33
N LYS A 97 -18.38 37.97 6.17
CA LYS A 97 -19.72 38.37 5.73
C LYS A 97 -20.57 38.92 6.88
N ASP A 98 -20.23 38.53 8.10
CA ASP A 98 -20.94 38.91 9.33
C ASP A 98 -20.30 40.12 10.07
N ALA A 99 -19.24 40.71 9.50
CA ALA A 99 -18.53 41.89 9.99
C ALA A 99 -18.79 43.11 9.09
#